data_AF-A0AAV5BRJ0-F1
#
_entry.id   AF-A0AAV5BRJ0-F1
#
_cell.length_a   1.000
_cell.length_b   1.000
_cell.length_c   1.000
_cell.angle_alpha   90.00
_cell.angle_beta   90.00
_cell.angle_gamma   90.00
#
_symmetry.space_group_name_H-M   'P 1'
#
loop_
_entity.id
_entity.type
_entity.pdbx_description
1 polymer ?
#
loop_
_entity_poly.entity_id
_entity_poly.type
_entity_poly.pdbx_seq_one_letter_code
_entity_poly.pdbx_strand_id
1 'polypeptide(L)'
;MSDSMCLYGQARRAFLQQENELDEMSQRLQEHSDHMGDFKICTKRLSDDVEDHREHLAVKIRTLTVAGKTLGAAHCKLEEANRLLSGENGHGRLKDLEQKLRMRQQHMITQVAHIYPVRPLDEQTPAAKRGLTSNIIKTSGAESVLPNGPQNRPLAILGLQLSKLSVKKTGYFTDKTEFQKSSTVLGYTAHAVSLIASYLNVPLWYPLRFGGSRSYILDHAPSVELSSVTSVVNSVPTSTSMKTMEFPLFFDGPETTRSSYAIFLLNKDTEQLLDYIGSESLGQRHVLANLKQLTRIIQPQQYISS
;
A
#
# COMPACT_ATOMS: atom_id res chain seq x y z
N MET A 1 -113.55 53.08 -30.52
CA MET A 1 -113.30 51.82 -29.78
C MET A 1 -111.99 51.13 -30.18
N SER A 2 -111.44 51.33 -31.39
CA SER A 2 -110.12 50.76 -31.76
C SER A 2 -108.91 51.43 -31.07
N ASP A 3 -108.90 52.75 -30.87
CA ASP A 3 -107.72 53.46 -30.33
C ASP A 3 -107.46 53.18 -28.85
N SER A 4 -108.50 52.98 -28.03
CA SER A 4 -108.34 52.65 -26.60
C SER A 4 -107.81 51.23 -26.37
N MET A 5 -108.13 50.29 -27.27
CA MET A 5 -107.65 48.90 -27.19
C MET A 5 -106.20 48.78 -27.70
N CYS A 6 -105.81 49.61 -28.67
CA CYS A 6 -104.43 49.73 -29.16
C CYS A 6 -103.48 50.32 -28.10
N LEU A 7 -103.90 51.41 -27.44
CA LEU A 7 -103.14 52.04 -26.34
C LEU A 7 -102.95 51.10 -25.14
N TYR A 8 -103.97 50.32 -24.77
CA TYR A 8 -103.87 49.30 -23.72
C TYR A 8 -102.91 48.17 -24.10
N GLY A 9 -102.97 47.70 -25.35
CA GLY A 9 -102.04 46.68 -25.85
C GLY A 9 -100.59 47.16 -25.97
N GLN A 10 -100.36 48.47 -26.18
CA GLN A 10 -99.02 49.06 -26.22
C GLN A 10 -98.45 49.28 -24.81
N ALA A 11 -99.26 49.81 -23.89
CA ALA A 11 -98.87 49.96 -22.48
C ALA A 11 -98.56 48.61 -21.82
N ARG A 12 -99.38 47.58 -22.09
CA ARG A 12 -99.14 46.22 -21.59
C ARG A 12 -97.87 45.59 -22.16
N ARG A 13 -97.53 45.84 -23.43
CA ARG A 13 -96.28 45.38 -24.04
C ARG A 13 -95.05 46.07 -23.43
N ALA A 14 -95.13 47.37 -23.21
CA ALA A 14 -94.06 48.12 -22.55
C ALA A 14 -93.84 47.65 -21.10
N PHE A 15 -94.93 47.37 -20.37
CA PHE A 15 -94.87 46.81 -19.03
C PHE A 15 -94.21 45.42 -19.00
N LEU A 16 -94.64 44.51 -19.89
CA LEU A 16 -94.03 43.17 -20.00
C LEU A 16 -92.56 43.21 -20.41
N GLN A 17 -92.18 44.16 -21.27
CA GLN A 17 -90.77 44.36 -21.65
C GLN A 17 -89.95 44.83 -20.45
N GLN A 18 -90.46 45.78 -19.67
CA GLN A 18 -89.81 46.26 -18.46
C GLN A 18 -89.67 45.18 -17.39
N GLU A 19 -90.69 44.32 -17.23
CA GLU A 19 -90.65 43.18 -16.31
C GLU A 19 -89.59 42.15 -16.73
N ASN A 20 -89.53 41.80 -18.02
CA ASN A 20 -88.47 40.92 -18.55
C ASN A 20 -87.06 41.50 -18.34
N GLU A 21 -86.88 42.81 -18.55
CA GLU A 21 -85.59 43.48 -18.32
C GLU A 21 -85.18 43.48 -16.84
N LEU A 22 -86.15 43.66 -15.93
CA LEU A 22 -85.93 43.57 -14.49
C LEU A 22 -85.60 42.14 -14.04
N ASP A 23 -86.24 41.14 -14.62
CA ASP A 23 -85.95 39.72 -14.36
C ASP A 23 -84.55 39.34 -14.85
N GLU A 24 -84.15 39.77 -16.05
CA GLU A 24 -82.79 39.56 -16.55
C GLU A 24 -81.72 40.22 -15.67
N MET A 25 -81.96 41.46 -15.22
CA MET A 25 -81.05 42.14 -14.30
C MET A 25 -80.98 41.42 -12.95
N SER A 26 -82.10 40.93 -12.44
CA SER A 26 -82.17 40.19 -11.18
C SER A 26 -81.43 38.85 -11.28
N GLN A 27 -81.57 38.14 -12.40
CA GLN A 27 -80.82 36.90 -12.65
C GLN A 27 -79.31 37.16 -12.73
N ARG A 28 -78.86 38.20 -13.45
CA ARG A 28 -77.43 38.55 -13.54
C ARG A 28 -76.85 38.94 -12.19
N LEU A 29 -77.62 39.65 -11.36
CA LEU A 29 -77.21 39.99 -9.99
C LEU A 29 -77.12 38.74 -9.11
N GLN A 30 -78.04 37.79 -9.26
CA GLN A 30 -78.00 36.52 -8.54
C GLN A 30 -76.77 35.68 -8.95
N GLU A 31 -76.52 35.53 -10.25
CA GLU A 31 -75.34 34.81 -10.77
C GLU A 31 -74.03 35.45 -10.29
N HIS A 32 -73.94 36.78 -10.32
CA HIS A 32 -72.78 37.50 -9.81
C HIS A 32 -72.63 37.36 -8.29
N SER A 33 -73.74 37.37 -7.54
CA SER A 33 -73.75 37.13 -6.08
C SER A 33 -73.26 35.73 -5.74
N ASP A 34 -73.75 34.70 -6.46
CA ASP A 34 -73.35 33.30 -6.26
C ASP A 34 -71.88 33.11 -6.62
N HIS A 35 -71.43 33.66 -7.75
CA HIS A 35 -70.02 33.64 -8.14
C HIS A 35 -69.12 34.31 -7.10
N MET A 36 -69.53 35.46 -6.55
CA MET A 36 -68.79 36.14 -5.50
C MET A 36 -68.79 35.34 -4.18
N GLY A 37 -69.87 34.60 -3.89
CA GLY A 37 -69.95 33.64 -2.80
C GLY A 37 -68.93 32.50 -2.96
N ASP A 38 -68.92 31.84 -4.12
CA ASP A 38 -67.98 30.77 -4.44
C ASP A 38 -66.53 31.26 -4.43
N PHE A 39 -66.26 32.43 -5.00
CA PHE A 39 -64.94 33.05 -4.99
C PHE A 39 -64.46 33.34 -3.55
N LYS A 40 -65.35 33.82 -2.67
CA LYS A 40 -65.04 34.04 -1.25
C LYS A 40 -64.75 32.75 -0.50
N ILE A 41 -65.46 31.67 -0.80
CA ILE A 41 -65.19 30.35 -0.21
C ILE A 41 -63.84 29.81 -0.70
N CYS A 42 -63.57 29.93 -2.01
CA CYS A 42 -62.34 29.44 -2.62
C CYS A 42 -61.10 30.17 -2.07
N THR A 43 -61.16 31.50 -2.00
CA THR A 43 -60.08 32.33 -1.42
C THR A 43 -59.84 32.02 0.05
N LYS A 44 -60.90 31.79 0.84
CA LYS A 44 -60.76 31.36 2.24
C LYS A 44 -60.06 30.01 2.36
N ARG A 45 -60.47 29.00 1.59
CA ARG A 45 -59.82 27.67 1.59
C ARG A 45 -58.34 27.75 1.22
N LEU A 46 -58.00 28.56 0.20
CA LEU A 46 -56.62 28.78 -0.19
C LEU A 46 -55.81 29.42 0.95
N SER A 47 -56.38 30.41 1.65
CA SER A 47 -55.74 31.03 2.80
C SER A 47 -55.53 30.04 3.96
N ASP A 48 -56.51 29.18 4.24
CA ASP A 48 -56.43 28.17 5.29
C ASP A 48 -55.33 27.12 4.95
N ASP A 49 -55.23 26.69 3.68
CA ASP A 49 -54.18 25.77 3.21
C ASP A 49 -52.77 26.36 3.32
N VAL A 50 -52.61 27.66 3.02
CA VAL A 50 -51.33 28.36 3.19
C VAL A 50 -50.91 28.42 4.66
N GLU A 51 -51.85 28.68 5.58
CA GLU A 51 -51.54 28.69 7.00
C GLU A 51 -51.19 27.29 7.53
N ASP A 52 -51.89 26.23 7.11
CA ASP A 52 -51.54 24.83 7.45
C ASP A 52 -50.12 24.47 6.97
N HIS A 53 -49.79 24.80 5.72
CA HIS A 53 -48.45 24.60 5.17
C HIS A 53 -47.38 25.36 5.97
N ARG A 54 -47.69 26.59 6.40
CA ARG A 54 -46.78 27.42 7.20
C ARG A 54 -46.57 26.83 8.60
N GLU A 55 -47.61 26.31 9.24
CA GLU A 55 -47.51 25.62 10.53
C GLU A 55 -46.68 24.35 10.42
N HIS A 56 -46.91 23.54 9.37
CA HIS A 56 -46.12 22.34 9.11
C HIS A 56 -44.64 22.66 8.86
N LEU A 57 -44.36 23.70 8.07
CA LEU A 57 -42.99 24.16 7.83
C LEU A 57 -42.33 24.64 9.12
N ALA A 58 -43.06 25.34 9.99
CA ALA A 58 -42.55 25.77 11.29
C ALA A 58 -42.15 24.56 12.16
N VAL A 59 -42.92 23.49 12.16
CA VAL A 59 -42.56 22.24 12.85
C VAL A 59 -41.28 21.63 12.27
N LYS A 60 -41.18 21.53 10.94
CA LYS A 60 -39.97 21.02 10.26
C LYS A 60 -38.73 21.85 10.56
N ILE A 61 -38.84 23.17 10.59
CA ILE A 61 -37.72 24.06 10.94
C ILE A 61 -37.27 23.82 12.37
N ARG A 62 -38.22 23.68 13.32
CA ARG A 62 -37.89 23.40 14.73
C ARG A 62 -37.19 22.04 14.88
N THR A 63 -37.69 20.99 14.24
CA THR A 63 -37.06 19.66 14.31
C THR A 63 -35.67 19.65 13.68
N LEU A 64 -35.48 20.28 12.52
CA LEU A 64 -34.18 20.44 11.89
C LEU A 64 -33.20 21.25 12.75
N THR A 65 -33.68 22.29 13.43
CA THR A 65 -32.84 23.08 14.34
C THR A 65 -32.35 22.24 15.52
N VAL A 66 -33.23 21.41 16.11
CA VAL A 66 -32.83 20.50 17.19
C VAL A 66 -31.84 19.46 16.67
N ALA A 67 -32.11 18.85 15.50
CA ALA A 67 -31.20 17.90 14.87
C ALA A 67 -29.81 18.53 14.62
N GLY A 68 -29.76 19.75 14.08
CA GLY A 68 -28.52 20.50 13.87
C GLY A 68 -27.74 20.73 15.15
N LYS A 69 -28.41 21.11 16.25
CA LYS A 69 -27.77 21.25 17.58
C LYS A 69 -27.22 19.92 18.08
N THR A 70 -27.97 18.83 17.95
CA THR A 70 -27.52 17.50 18.38
C THR A 70 -26.33 17.00 17.56
N LEU A 71 -26.31 17.26 16.25
CA LEU A 71 -25.20 16.93 15.37
C LEU A 71 -23.95 17.74 15.73
N GLY A 72 -24.10 19.04 15.98
CA GLY A 72 -23.01 19.89 16.45
C GLY A 72 -22.40 19.38 17.77
N ALA A 73 -23.26 19.03 18.73
CA ALA A 73 -22.81 18.45 20.00
C ALA A 73 -22.10 17.09 19.81
N ALA A 74 -22.59 16.24 18.91
CA ALA A 74 -21.92 14.97 18.57
C ALA A 74 -20.55 15.21 17.91
N HIS A 75 -20.44 16.20 17.02
CA HIS A 75 -19.17 16.58 16.40
C HIS A 75 -18.15 17.05 17.44
N CYS A 76 -18.53 17.94 18.36
CA CYS A 76 -17.65 18.40 19.43
C CYS A 76 -17.14 17.24 20.31
N LYS A 77 -18.02 16.28 20.65
CA LYS A 77 -17.63 15.09 21.42
C LYS A 77 -16.64 14.20 20.65
N LEU A 78 -16.83 14.03 19.34
CA LEU A 78 -15.92 13.26 18.51
C LEU A 78 -14.55 13.93 18.39
N GLU A 79 -14.52 15.25 18.24
CA GLU A 79 -13.28 16.02 18.19
C GLU A 79 -12.50 15.94 19.51
N GLU A 80 -13.20 16.05 20.64
CA GLU A 80 -12.61 15.85 21.97
C GLU A 80 -12.05 14.44 22.15
N ALA A 81 -12.80 13.41 21.74
CA ALA A 81 -12.33 12.02 21.78
C ALA A 81 -11.08 11.84 20.92
N ASN A 82 -11.05 12.38 19.69
CA ASN A 82 -9.88 12.33 18.82
C ASN A 82 -8.66 13.03 19.43
N ARG A 83 -8.86 14.17 20.10
CA ARG A 83 -7.81 14.90 20.81
C ARG A 83 -7.24 14.07 21.97
N LEU A 84 -8.11 13.43 22.76
CA LEU A 84 -7.69 12.55 23.86
C LEU A 84 -6.93 11.32 23.34
N LEU A 85 -7.40 10.72 22.25
CA LEU A 85 -6.74 9.58 21.60
C LEU A 85 -5.40 9.95 20.95
N SER A 86 -5.25 11.18 20.46
CA SER A 86 -3.99 11.64 19.85
C SER A 86 -2.96 12.11 20.87
N GLY A 87 -3.38 12.40 22.11
CA GLY A 87 -2.50 12.84 23.19
C GLY A 87 -1.65 11.73 23.80
N GLU A 88 -0.85 12.11 24.79
CA GLU A 88 0.11 11.23 25.48
C GLU A 88 -0.57 10.03 26.17
N ASN A 89 -1.77 10.23 26.73
CA ASN A 89 -2.56 9.16 27.37
C ASN A 89 -3.33 8.27 26.37
N GLY A 90 -3.34 8.62 25.08
CA GLY A 90 -3.90 7.82 24.01
C GLY A 90 -2.82 7.06 23.24
N HIS A 91 -2.80 7.23 21.92
CA HIS A 91 -1.81 6.63 21.02
C HIS A 91 -0.54 7.47 20.86
N GLY A 92 -0.43 8.66 21.47
CA GLY A 92 0.78 9.50 21.38
C GLY A 92 2.03 8.77 21.86
N ARG A 93 1.99 8.15 23.05
CA ARG A 93 3.10 7.34 23.58
C ARG A 93 3.46 6.14 22.70
N LEU A 94 2.46 5.52 22.06
CA LEU A 94 2.68 4.42 21.14
C LEU A 94 3.41 4.91 19.88
N LYS A 95 2.99 6.04 19.30
CA LYS A 95 3.67 6.68 18.17
C LYS A 95 5.11 7.06 18.51
N ASP A 96 5.34 7.61 19.70
CA ASP A 96 6.70 7.94 20.17
C ASP A 96 7.57 6.69 20.32
N LEU A 97 6.99 5.59 20.83
CA LEU A 97 7.70 4.32 20.99
C LEU A 97 8.00 3.68 19.63
N GLU A 98 7.03 3.70 18.71
CA GLU A 98 7.18 3.25 17.33
C GLU A 98 8.29 4.03 16.63
N GLN A 99 8.30 5.35 16.77
CA GLN A 99 9.37 6.20 16.23
C GLN A 99 10.74 5.84 16.82
N LYS A 100 10.83 5.66 18.15
CA LYS A 100 12.08 5.21 18.81
C LYS A 100 12.53 3.83 18.33
N LEU A 101 11.59 2.91 18.09
CA LEU A 101 11.89 1.59 17.54
C LEU A 101 12.42 1.70 16.10
N ARG A 102 11.75 2.47 15.24
CA ARG A 102 12.19 2.75 13.87
C ARG A 102 13.58 3.37 13.82
N MET A 103 13.85 4.37 14.67
CA MET A 103 15.18 4.97 14.84
C MET A 103 16.24 3.92 15.19
N ARG A 104 15.92 3.02 16.13
CA ARG A 104 16.84 1.94 16.53
C ARG A 104 17.07 0.94 15.40
N GLN A 105 16.01 0.51 14.72
CA GLN A 105 16.10 -0.41 13.57
C GLN A 105 16.97 0.18 12.46
N GLN A 106 16.74 1.45 12.09
CA GLN A 106 17.57 2.16 11.13
C GLN A 106 19.04 2.21 11.56
N HIS A 107 19.31 2.54 12.82
CA HIS A 107 20.68 2.60 13.33
C HIS A 107 21.37 1.23 13.22
N MET A 108 20.70 0.16 13.65
CA MET A 108 21.25 -1.20 13.60
C MET A 108 21.49 -1.68 12.17
N ILE A 109 20.56 -1.40 11.24
CA ILE A 109 20.71 -1.76 9.82
C ILE A 109 21.80 -0.93 9.15
N THR A 110 21.95 0.33 9.54
CA THR A 110 23.06 1.18 9.11
C THR A 110 24.40 0.57 9.54
N GLN A 111 24.52 0.06 10.76
CA GLN A 111 25.73 -0.66 11.20
C GLN A 111 25.98 -1.92 10.34
N VAL A 112 24.95 -2.70 10.01
CA VAL A 112 25.10 -3.87 9.12
C VAL A 112 25.64 -3.47 7.75
N ALA A 113 25.13 -2.36 7.17
CA ALA A 113 25.62 -1.83 5.91
C ALA A 113 27.09 -1.36 5.97
N HIS A 114 27.58 -0.95 7.16
CA HIS A 114 28.99 -0.63 7.38
C HIS A 114 29.86 -1.89 7.51
N ILE A 115 29.35 -2.96 8.13
CA ILE A 115 30.05 -4.25 8.29
C ILE A 115 30.13 -5.00 6.95
N TYR A 116 29.05 -4.98 6.16
CA TYR A 116 28.93 -5.63 4.85
C TYR A 116 28.65 -4.61 3.74
N PRO A 117 29.61 -3.72 3.41
CA PRO A 117 29.39 -2.68 2.42
C PRO A 117 29.27 -3.29 1.02
N VAL A 118 28.11 -3.12 0.38
CA VAL A 118 27.89 -3.49 -1.02
C VAL A 118 28.26 -2.31 -1.92
N ARG A 119 29.47 -2.32 -2.48
CA ARG A 119 29.99 -1.23 -3.33
C ARG A 119 30.35 -1.72 -4.73
N PRO A 120 30.34 -0.84 -5.74
CA PRO A 120 30.92 -1.16 -7.03
C PRO A 120 32.44 -1.39 -6.89
N LEU A 121 33.00 -2.33 -7.65
CA LEU A 121 34.39 -2.82 -7.45
C LEU A 121 35.48 -1.72 -7.44
N ASP A 122 35.33 -0.64 -8.21
CA ASP A 122 36.37 0.38 -8.35
C ASP A 122 36.37 1.45 -7.24
N GLU A 123 35.39 1.43 -6.33
CA GLU A 123 35.36 2.33 -5.16
C GLU A 123 36.27 1.80 -4.03
N GLN A 124 37.57 1.73 -4.30
CA GLN A 124 38.57 1.64 -3.24
C GLN A 124 38.75 3.00 -2.58
N THR A 125 38.22 3.13 -1.36
CA THR A 125 38.72 4.14 -0.42
C THR A 125 40.21 3.84 -0.16
N PRO A 126 41.13 4.81 -0.21
CA PRO A 126 42.54 4.55 0.04
C PRO A 126 42.78 4.35 1.54
N ALA A 127 42.74 3.11 2.04
CA ALA A 127 43.26 2.81 3.37
C ALA A 127 43.72 1.35 3.51
N ALA A 128 45.00 1.21 3.84
CA ALA A 128 45.70 0.05 4.35
C ALA A 128 45.98 -1.12 3.38
N LYS A 129 47.15 -1.02 2.74
CA LYS A 129 47.97 -2.19 2.40
C LYS A 129 48.18 -3.05 3.67
N ARG A 130 47.40 -4.12 3.83
CA ARG A 130 47.81 -5.38 4.50
C ARG A 130 47.96 -6.37 3.35
N GLY A 131 49.15 -6.71 2.88
CA GLY A 131 50.22 -7.29 3.69
C GLY A 131 50.18 -8.81 3.57
N LEU A 132 50.32 -9.34 2.36
CA LEU A 132 51.04 -10.59 2.14
C LEU A 132 51.69 -10.56 0.76
N THR A 133 53.00 -10.75 0.77
CA THR A 133 53.95 -10.59 -0.32
C THR A 133 53.85 -11.68 -1.37
N SER A 134 53.89 -11.31 -2.65
CA SER A 134 54.79 -11.91 -3.65
C SER A 134 54.77 -11.07 -4.92
N ASN A 135 55.93 -10.49 -5.26
CA ASN A 135 56.19 -9.74 -6.47
C ASN A 135 56.34 -10.66 -7.71
N ILE A 136 56.44 -10.01 -8.88
CA ILE A 136 56.89 -10.47 -10.22
C ILE A 136 55.68 -10.87 -11.11
N ILE A 137 55.29 -10.21 -12.22
CA ILE A 137 56.01 -9.66 -13.40
C ILE A 137 55.25 -8.44 -13.99
N LYS A 138 56.01 -7.48 -14.55
CA LYS A 138 55.56 -6.36 -15.42
C LYS A 138 55.16 -6.86 -16.81
N THR A 139 54.14 -6.29 -17.46
CA THR A 139 54.26 -5.56 -18.76
C THR A 139 52.89 -5.18 -19.37
N SER A 140 52.82 -3.92 -19.78
CA SER A 140 52.12 -3.36 -20.96
C SER A 140 50.61 -3.54 -21.15
N GLY A 141 49.92 -2.38 -21.12
CA GLY A 141 49.19 -1.91 -22.30
C GLY A 141 47.76 -2.42 -22.48
N ALA A 142 46.79 -1.60 -22.09
CA ALA A 142 45.63 -1.20 -22.91
C ALA A 142 44.64 -0.47 -21.99
N GLU A 143 44.64 0.86 -22.06
CA GLU A 143 43.46 1.65 -21.74
C GLU A 143 42.32 1.17 -22.65
N SER A 144 41.39 0.37 -22.13
CA SER A 144 40.11 0.14 -22.80
C SER A 144 39.08 1.08 -22.17
N VAL A 145 38.96 2.23 -22.82
CA VAL A 145 37.80 3.11 -22.71
C VAL A 145 36.58 2.29 -23.15
N LEU A 146 35.70 1.97 -22.20
CA LEU A 146 34.37 1.43 -22.47
C LEU A 146 33.32 2.46 -22.00
N PRO A 147 32.47 2.95 -22.90
CA PRO A 147 31.41 3.90 -22.57
C PRO A 147 30.19 3.10 -22.13
N ASN A 148 29.96 2.95 -20.83
CA ASN A 148 28.68 2.48 -20.31
C ASN A 148 28.43 3.14 -18.96
N GLY A 149 27.26 3.74 -18.79
CA GLY A 149 26.90 4.58 -17.65
C GLY A 149 27.05 3.89 -16.27
N PRO A 150 26.90 4.67 -15.18
CA PRO A 150 27.23 4.26 -13.80
C PRO A 150 26.43 3.06 -13.22
N GLN A 151 25.54 2.43 -14.00
CA GLN A 151 24.57 1.44 -13.53
C GLN A 151 24.93 -0.03 -13.80
N ASN A 152 26.01 -0.33 -14.54
CA ASN A 152 26.34 -1.72 -14.93
C ASN A 152 27.66 -2.24 -14.33
N ARG A 153 28.16 -1.58 -13.27
CA ARG A 153 29.40 -1.97 -12.61
C ARG A 153 29.14 -3.15 -11.64
N PRO A 154 29.97 -4.21 -11.65
CA PRO A 154 29.79 -5.34 -10.75
C PRO A 154 29.93 -4.93 -9.29
N LEU A 155 29.00 -5.41 -8.47
CA LEU A 155 28.95 -5.17 -7.03
C LEU A 155 29.85 -6.15 -6.27
N ALA A 156 30.45 -5.68 -5.19
CA ALA A 156 31.33 -6.44 -4.32
C ALA A 156 31.00 -6.17 -2.84
N ILE A 157 31.24 -7.16 -1.98
CA ILE A 157 31.23 -7.01 -0.52
C ILE A 157 32.65 -7.17 -0.02
N LEU A 158 33.16 -6.18 0.72
CA LEU A 158 34.53 -6.19 1.26
C LEU A 158 35.61 -6.47 0.20
N GLY A 159 35.41 -5.97 -1.03
CA GLY A 159 36.33 -6.16 -2.16
C GLY A 159 36.22 -7.52 -2.87
N LEU A 160 35.29 -8.39 -2.46
CA LEU A 160 35.04 -9.69 -3.08
C LEU A 160 33.82 -9.64 -4.00
N GLN A 161 33.95 -10.20 -5.21
CA GLN A 161 32.83 -10.30 -6.17
C GLN A 161 32.18 -11.68 -6.16
N LEU A 162 30.90 -11.69 -6.54
CA LEU A 162 30.20 -12.89 -6.96
C LEU A 162 30.55 -13.16 -8.43
N SER A 163 31.39 -14.16 -8.69
CA SER A 163 31.83 -14.48 -10.04
C SER A 163 30.63 -14.93 -10.88
N LYS A 164 30.38 -14.29 -12.03
CA LYS A 164 29.38 -14.76 -12.99
C LYS A 164 29.88 -16.09 -13.55
N LEU A 165 29.15 -17.16 -13.28
CA LEU A 165 29.46 -18.51 -13.77
C LEU A 165 29.41 -18.51 -15.31
N SER A 166 30.54 -18.25 -15.96
CA SER A 166 30.67 -18.41 -17.41
C SER A 166 31.26 -19.79 -17.66
N VAL A 167 30.51 -20.62 -18.37
CA VAL A 167 30.77 -22.06 -18.61
C VAL A 167 32.02 -22.31 -19.49
N LYS A 168 32.82 -21.29 -19.82
CA LYS A 168 33.87 -21.35 -20.85
C LYS A 168 35.27 -20.90 -20.40
N LYS A 169 35.70 -21.19 -19.17
CA LYS A 169 37.12 -21.00 -18.80
C LYS A 169 37.80 -22.30 -18.43
N THR A 170 38.79 -22.67 -19.23
CA THR A 170 39.62 -23.88 -19.17
C THR A 170 40.71 -23.82 -18.09
N GLY A 171 40.45 -23.12 -16.98
CA GLY A 171 41.45 -22.77 -15.97
C GLY A 171 41.24 -23.50 -14.64
N TYR A 172 41.54 -24.80 -14.60
CA TYR A 172 41.34 -25.70 -13.44
C TYR A 172 41.87 -25.16 -12.09
N PHE A 173 42.84 -24.25 -12.10
CA PHE A 173 43.46 -23.69 -10.89
C PHE A 173 42.87 -22.33 -10.44
N THR A 174 42.47 -21.48 -11.39
CA THR A 174 41.91 -20.15 -11.09
C THR A 174 40.50 -20.26 -10.51
N ASP A 175 39.74 -21.26 -10.97
CA ASP A 175 38.35 -21.44 -10.63
C ASP A 175 38.13 -21.73 -9.13
N LYS A 176 39.01 -22.52 -8.49
CA LYS A 176 38.89 -22.84 -7.06
C LYS A 176 38.93 -21.60 -6.15
N THR A 177 39.83 -20.66 -6.47
CA THR A 177 39.96 -19.42 -5.69
C THR A 177 38.77 -18.49 -5.90
N GLU A 178 38.23 -18.42 -7.12
CA GLU A 178 37.06 -17.61 -7.46
C GLU A 178 35.77 -18.19 -6.84
N PHE A 179 35.63 -19.52 -6.81
CA PHE A 179 34.53 -20.18 -6.10
C PHE A 179 34.58 -19.92 -4.60
N GLN A 180 35.77 -19.95 -3.99
CA GLN A 180 35.91 -19.64 -2.57
C GLN A 180 35.56 -18.18 -2.25
N LYS A 181 35.99 -17.23 -3.09
CA LYS A 181 35.60 -15.80 -2.97
C LYS A 181 34.09 -15.64 -3.08
N SER A 182 33.46 -16.26 -4.09
CA SER A 182 32.01 -16.22 -4.29
C SER A 182 31.25 -16.81 -3.10
N SER A 183 31.73 -17.93 -2.57
CA SER A 183 31.14 -18.59 -1.39
C SER A 183 31.25 -17.71 -0.14
N THR A 184 32.36 -16.97 0.00
CA THR A 184 32.54 -15.99 1.09
C THR A 184 31.56 -14.82 0.95
N VAL A 185 31.38 -14.29 -0.26
CA VAL A 185 30.39 -13.23 -0.54
C VAL A 185 28.97 -13.67 -0.22
N LEU A 186 28.60 -14.90 -0.60
CA LEU A 186 27.29 -15.46 -0.29
C LEU A 186 27.10 -15.66 1.22
N GLY A 187 28.14 -16.10 1.94
CA GLY A 187 28.14 -16.18 3.40
C GLY A 187 27.91 -14.81 4.06
N TYR A 188 28.60 -13.76 3.60
CA TYR A 188 28.39 -12.39 4.08
C TYR A 188 26.99 -11.87 3.77
N THR A 189 26.48 -12.17 2.58
CA THR A 189 25.13 -11.79 2.15
C THR A 189 24.08 -12.45 3.03
N ALA A 190 24.18 -13.76 3.26
CA ALA A 190 23.29 -14.51 4.14
C ALA A 190 23.29 -13.94 5.56
N HIS A 191 24.47 -13.64 6.10
CA HIS A 191 24.58 -13.06 7.44
C HIS A 191 23.95 -11.66 7.52
N ALA A 192 24.20 -10.80 6.52
CA ALA A 192 23.60 -9.47 6.45
C ALA A 192 22.06 -9.55 6.37
N VAL A 193 21.51 -10.40 5.50
CA VAL A 193 20.06 -10.61 5.35
C VAL A 193 19.44 -11.09 6.66
N SER A 194 20.06 -12.04 7.35
CA SER A 194 19.56 -12.54 8.64
C SER A 194 19.56 -11.48 9.74
N LEU A 195 20.62 -10.66 9.83
CA LEU A 195 20.66 -9.56 10.79
C LEU A 195 19.57 -8.52 10.51
N ILE A 196 19.41 -8.14 9.23
CA ILE A 196 18.37 -7.18 8.84
C ILE A 196 16.98 -7.74 9.14
N ALA A 197 16.70 -8.99 8.79
CA ALA A 197 15.44 -9.66 9.10
C ALA A 197 15.15 -9.69 10.61
N SER A 198 16.15 -10.01 11.43
CA SER A 198 16.05 -9.99 12.89
C SER A 198 15.74 -8.59 13.43
N TYR A 199 16.38 -7.55 12.90
CA TYR A 199 16.13 -6.17 13.35
C TYR A 199 14.77 -5.63 12.90
N LEU A 200 14.31 -6.02 11.71
CA LEU A 200 12.97 -5.70 11.22
C LEU A 200 11.88 -6.56 11.86
N ASN A 201 12.25 -7.58 12.63
CA ASN A 201 11.36 -8.60 13.20
C ASN A 201 10.53 -9.32 12.14
N VAL A 202 11.15 -9.64 10.99
CA VAL A 202 10.55 -10.38 9.89
C VAL A 202 11.09 -11.81 9.88
N PRO A 203 10.25 -12.85 10.02
CA PRO A 203 10.70 -14.22 9.89
C PRO A 203 11.02 -14.52 8.42
N LEU A 204 12.23 -15.01 8.14
CA LEU A 204 12.64 -15.43 6.80
C LEU A 204 11.88 -16.70 6.38
N TRP A 205 11.52 -16.79 5.10
CA TRP A 205 10.89 -17.98 4.53
C TRP A 205 11.84 -19.18 4.51
N TYR A 206 13.13 -18.91 4.25
CA TYR A 206 14.15 -19.94 4.14
C TYR A 206 15.21 -19.76 5.23
N PRO A 207 15.16 -20.52 6.34
CA PRO A 207 16.13 -20.37 7.41
C PRO A 207 17.57 -20.62 6.95
N LEU A 208 18.52 -19.92 7.59
CA LEU A 208 19.94 -19.95 7.24
C LEU A 208 20.76 -20.71 8.29
N ARG A 209 21.68 -21.56 7.84
CA ARG A 209 22.70 -22.22 8.67
C ARG A 209 24.06 -21.60 8.37
N PHE A 210 24.56 -20.79 9.30
CA PHE A 210 25.79 -20.03 9.12
C PHE A 210 27.03 -20.92 9.24
N GLY A 211 27.90 -20.85 8.23
CA GLY A 211 29.20 -21.52 8.19
C GLY A 211 30.28 -20.66 7.53
N GLY A 212 30.10 -19.34 7.50
CA GLY A 212 30.96 -18.42 6.74
C GLY A 212 30.89 -18.74 5.24
N SER A 213 32.03 -19.09 4.65
CA SER A 213 32.12 -19.53 3.24
C SER A 213 31.45 -20.89 2.97
N ARG A 214 31.02 -21.62 4.00
CA ARG A 214 30.27 -22.89 3.89
C ARG A 214 28.88 -22.79 4.51
N SER A 215 28.18 -21.70 4.24
CA SER A 215 26.81 -21.50 4.73
C SER A 215 25.80 -22.29 3.89
N TYR A 216 24.65 -22.60 4.48
CA TYR A 216 23.55 -23.33 3.84
C TYR A 216 22.23 -22.59 4.03
N ILE A 217 21.30 -22.80 3.11
CA ILE A 217 19.91 -22.32 3.19
C ILE A 217 18.97 -23.53 3.19
N LEU A 218 17.89 -23.42 3.95
CA LEU A 218 16.96 -24.50 4.22
C LEU A 218 15.66 -24.29 3.46
N ASP A 219 15.20 -25.32 2.74
CA ASP A 219 13.87 -25.35 2.14
C ASP A 219 12.97 -26.35 2.89
N HIS A 220 11.79 -25.87 3.28
CA HIS A 220 10.76 -26.66 3.95
C HIS A 220 9.80 -27.34 2.96
N ALA A 221 9.99 -27.18 1.64
CA ALA A 221 9.18 -27.86 0.65
C ALA A 221 9.19 -29.39 0.90
N PRO A 222 8.01 -30.05 0.85
CA PRO A 222 7.93 -31.49 1.04
C PRO A 222 8.76 -32.19 -0.04
N SER A 223 9.78 -32.93 0.39
CA SER A 223 10.57 -33.77 -0.49
C SER A 223 9.64 -34.78 -1.15
N VAL A 224 9.38 -34.64 -2.44
CA VAL A 224 8.88 -35.74 -3.26
C VAL A 224 10.03 -36.73 -3.35
N GLU A 225 10.14 -37.62 -2.37
CA GLU A 225 11.12 -38.69 -2.40
C GLU A 225 10.79 -39.61 -3.58
N LEU A 226 11.50 -39.46 -4.70
CA LEU A 226 11.87 -40.62 -5.50
C LEU A 226 13.01 -41.33 -4.76
N SER A 227 12.70 -41.86 -3.57
CA SER A 227 13.63 -42.68 -2.80
C SER A 227 13.81 -44.00 -3.54
N SER A 228 14.93 -44.12 -4.22
CA SER A 228 15.52 -45.40 -4.57
C SER A 228 15.59 -46.25 -3.31
N VAL A 229 14.80 -47.31 -3.29
CA VAL A 229 14.81 -48.36 -2.28
C VAL A 229 16.22 -48.94 -2.22
N THR A 230 16.95 -48.65 -1.16
CA THR A 230 17.95 -49.53 -0.53
C THR A 230 18.53 -48.80 0.67
N SER A 231 17.98 -49.07 1.85
CA SER A 231 18.74 -49.24 3.10
C SER A 231 17.74 -49.50 4.23
N VAL A 232 17.79 -50.73 4.71
CA VAL A 232 16.97 -51.28 5.77
C VAL A 232 17.49 -50.83 7.14
N VAL A 233 16.53 -50.47 8.02
CA VAL A 233 16.51 -50.69 9.47
C VAL A 233 17.34 -49.73 10.36
N ASN A 234 16.68 -48.74 10.98
CA ASN A 234 16.39 -48.75 12.45
C ASN A 234 15.66 -47.49 12.98
N SER A 235 14.49 -47.75 13.57
CA SER A 235 13.90 -47.21 14.82
C SER A 235 13.48 -45.74 15.04
N VAL A 236 12.22 -45.63 15.50
CA VAL A 236 11.47 -44.53 16.19
C VAL A 236 10.75 -43.49 15.32
N PRO A 237 9.40 -43.39 15.35
CA PRO A 237 8.67 -42.33 14.68
C PRO A 237 8.61 -41.09 15.58
N THR A 238 9.64 -40.24 15.51
CA THR A 238 9.56 -38.88 16.07
C THR A 238 8.75 -38.01 15.11
N SER A 239 7.51 -37.70 15.51
CA SER A 239 6.68 -36.55 15.12
C SER A 239 7.03 -35.85 13.80
N THR A 240 6.23 -36.06 12.75
CA THR A 240 6.01 -35.18 11.58
C THR A 240 7.14 -34.18 11.24
N SER A 241 8.40 -34.65 11.15
CA SER A 241 9.51 -33.80 10.80
C SER A 241 9.50 -33.66 9.29
N MET A 242 8.94 -32.55 8.79
CA MET A 242 9.19 -32.15 7.41
C MET A 242 10.69 -32.14 7.18
N LYS A 243 11.18 -33.08 6.36
CA LYS A 243 12.60 -33.29 6.06
C LYS A 243 13.09 -32.04 5.33
N THR A 244 13.58 -31.09 6.11
CA THR A 244 14.04 -29.78 5.61
C THR A 244 15.32 -30.03 4.82
N MET A 245 15.34 -29.63 3.56
CA MET A 245 16.44 -29.92 2.66
C MET A 245 17.46 -28.79 2.69
N GLU A 246 18.74 -29.13 2.91
CA GLU A 246 19.82 -28.15 2.95
C GLU A 246 20.43 -27.93 1.56
N PHE A 247 20.56 -26.66 1.16
CA PHE A 247 21.20 -26.27 -0.09
C PHE A 247 22.44 -25.40 0.18
N PRO A 248 23.58 -25.69 -0.48
CA PRO A 248 24.84 -25.01 -0.20
C PRO A 248 24.87 -23.60 -0.82
N LEU A 249 25.24 -22.59 -0.04
CA LEU A 249 25.54 -21.23 -0.52
C LEU A 249 27.01 -21.09 -0.96
N PHE A 250 27.57 -22.17 -1.50
CA PHE A 250 28.92 -22.28 -2.00
C PHE A 250 28.94 -23.24 -3.17
N PHE A 251 29.96 -23.12 -4.01
CA PHE A 251 30.14 -24.00 -5.16
C PHE A 251 31.00 -25.20 -4.74
N ASP A 252 30.46 -26.41 -4.83
CA ASP A 252 31.15 -27.66 -4.51
C ASP A 252 31.05 -28.61 -5.70
N GLY A 253 32.06 -28.59 -6.56
CA GLY A 253 32.15 -29.46 -7.74
C GLY A 253 31.59 -28.87 -9.04
N PRO A 254 31.51 -29.69 -10.11
CA PRO A 254 31.13 -29.25 -11.45
C PRO A 254 29.63 -28.97 -11.59
N GLU A 255 28.80 -29.54 -10.71
CA GLU A 255 27.35 -29.35 -10.73
C GLU A 255 26.95 -28.17 -9.84
N THR A 256 26.61 -27.04 -10.46
CA THR A 256 26.27 -25.80 -9.75
C THR A 256 24.76 -25.62 -9.53
N THR A 257 23.94 -26.62 -9.88
CA THR A 257 22.47 -26.55 -9.85
C THR A 257 21.94 -26.27 -8.45
N ARG A 258 22.41 -27.04 -7.46
CA ARG A 258 22.03 -26.89 -6.04
C ARG A 258 22.44 -25.52 -5.48
N SER A 259 23.65 -25.05 -5.77
CA SER A 259 24.12 -23.75 -5.32
C SER A 259 23.37 -22.60 -6.00
N SER A 260 23.02 -22.77 -7.28
CA SER A 260 22.21 -21.78 -8.02
C SER A 260 20.81 -21.66 -7.43
N TYR A 261 20.22 -22.79 -7.04
CA TYR A 261 18.96 -22.82 -6.32
C TYR A 261 19.06 -22.17 -4.93
N ALA A 262 20.12 -22.47 -4.17
CA ALA A 262 20.37 -21.82 -2.88
C ALA A 262 20.45 -20.28 -2.98
N ILE A 263 21.15 -19.77 -4.00
CA ILE A 263 21.28 -18.32 -4.26
C ILE A 263 19.92 -17.71 -4.62
N PHE A 264 19.10 -18.44 -5.39
CA PHE A 264 17.74 -18.02 -5.72
C PHE A 264 16.88 -17.91 -4.46
N LEU A 265 16.92 -18.89 -3.55
CA LEU A 265 16.20 -18.86 -2.28
C LEU A 265 16.65 -17.69 -1.40
N LEU A 266 17.97 -17.44 -1.30
CA LEU A 266 18.50 -16.29 -0.56
C LEU A 266 18.03 -14.96 -1.16
N ASN A 267 17.92 -14.89 -2.50
CA ASN A 267 17.34 -13.73 -3.15
C ASN A 267 15.85 -13.59 -2.84
N LYS A 268 15.09 -14.69 -2.72
CA LYS A 268 13.69 -14.66 -2.30
C LYS A 268 13.48 -14.12 -0.89
N ASP A 269 14.34 -14.49 0.06
CA ASP A 269 14.34 -13.87 1.39
C ASP A 269 14.67 -12.37 1.30
N THR A 270 15.57 -11.96 0.41
CA THR A 270 15.89 -10.55 0.21
C THR A 270 14.72 -9.77 -0.41
N GLU A 271 14.01 -10.38 -1.37
CA GLU A 271 12.77 -9.85 -1.96
C GLU A 271 11.68 -9.69 -0.90
N GLN A 272 11.51 -10.68 -0.03
CA GLN A 272 10.57 -10.62 1.10
C GLN A 272 10.82 -9.39 1.99
N LEU A 273 12.09 -9.11 2.32
CA LEU A 273 12.44 -7.94 3.13
C LEU A 273 12.19 -6.61 2.39
N LEU A 274 12.43 -6.58 1.08
CA LEU A 274 12.12 -5.40 0.24
C LEU A 274 10.61 -5.14 0.19
N ASP A 275 9.81 -6.20 -0.02
CA ASP A 275 8.35 -6.13 -0.03
C ASP A 275 7.81 -5.65 1.33
N TYR A 276 8.41 -6.11 2.43
CA TYR A 276 8.05 -5.66 3.78
C TYR A 276 8.25 -4.15 3.99
N ILE A 277 9.23 -3.55 3.32
CA ILE A 277 9.50 -2.10 3.37
C ILE A 277 8.75 -1.34 2.26
N GLY A 278 8.02 -2.05 1.40
CA GLY A 278 7.23 -1.46 0.31
C GLY A 278 8.06 -1.08 -0.91
N SER A 279 9.10 -1.86 -1.24
CA SER A 279 9.94 -1.63 -2.42
C SER A 279 10.04 -2.86 -3.32
N GLU A 280 10.05 -2.63 -4.63
CA GLU A 280 10.20 -3.70 -5.62
C GLU A 280 11.65 -4.16 -5.75
N SER A 281 11.83 -5.46 -6.00
CA SER A 281 13.14 -6.03 -6.26
C SER A 281 13.67 -5.73 -7.67
N LEU A 282 15.00 -5.72 -7.83
CA LEU A 282 15.67 -5.54 -9.12
C LEU A 282 15.75 -6.84 -9.94
N GLY A 283 15.10 -7.91 -9.47
CA GLY A 283 15.01 -9.21 -10.13
C GLY A 283 15.70 -10.37 -9.42
N GLN A 284 15.43 -11.58 -9.92
CA GLN A 284 15.67 -12.87 -9.25
C GLN A 284 17.14 -13.29 -9.11
N ARG A 285 18.06 -12.67 -9.87
CA ARG A 285 19.50 -12.99 -9.86
C ARG A 285 20.37 -11.86 -9.31
N HIS A 286 19.75 -10.87 -8.68
CA HIS A 286 20.38 -9.62 -8.29
C HIS A 286 20.56 -9.49 -6.77
N VAL A 287 20.89 -10.59 -6.07
CA VAL A 287 20.96 -10.64 -4.59
C VAL A 287 21.77 -9.49 -3.97
N LEU A 288 22.94 -9.18 -4.52
CA LEU A 288 23.76 -8.07 -4.03
C LEU A 288 23.13 -6.70 -4.31
N ALA A 289 22.49 -6.53 -5.46
CA ALA A 289 21.83 -5.27 -5.80
C ALA A 289 20.58 -5.06 -4.95
N ASN A 290 19.80 -6.12 -4.71
CA ASN A 290 18.64 -6.12 -3.82
C ASN A 290 19.06 -5.81 -2.37
N LEU A 291 20.16 -6.40 -1.87
CA LEU A 291 20.71 -6.06 -0.55
C LEU A 291 21.18 -4.59 -0.47
N LYS A 292 21.80 -4.08 -1.54
CA LYS A 292 22.19 -2.66 -1.63
C LYS A 292 20.97 -1.74 -1.63
N GLN A 293 19.91 -2.09 -2.35
CA GLN A 293 18.65 -1.34 -2.36
C GLN A 293 17.98 -1.36 -0.99
N LEU A 294 17.90 -2.53 -0.36
CA LEU A 294 17.32 -2.72 0.97
C LEU A 294 17.97 -1.79 2.00
N THR A 295 19.30 -1.81 2.06
CA THR A 295 20.05 -0.93 2.97
C THR A 295 19.93 0.56 2.61
N ARG A 296 19.85 0.90 1.31
CA ARG A 296 19.67 2.28 0.85
C ARG A 296 18.31 2.87 1.22
N ILE A 297 17.24 2.09 1.24
CA ILE A 297 15.88 2.58 1.52
C ILE A 297 15.66 2.84 3.02
N ILE A 298 16.36 2.10 3.87
CA ILE A 298 16.19 2.18 5.33
C ILE A 298 17.01 3.33 5.93
N GLN A 299 18.07 3.78 5.27
CA GLN A 299 18.98 4.84 5.74
C GLN A 299 18.42 6.28 5.78
N PRO A 300 17.53 6.73 4.89
CA PRO A 300 16.99 8.09 4.91
C PRO A 300 16.07 8.34 6.11
N GLN A 301 15.98 9.61 6.55
CA GLN A 301 15.04 10.02 7.61
C GLN A 301 13.57 9.73 7.29
N GLN A 302 13.24 9.61 6.00
CA GLN A 302 11.89 9.32 5.53
C GLN A 302 11.34 7.98 6.05
N TYR A 303 12.21 7.00 6.34
CA TYR A 303 11.84 5.70 6.91
C TYR A 303 11.33 5.78 8.36
N ILE A 304 11.77 6.80 9.11
CA ILE A 304 11.35 6.99 10.51
C ILE A 304 9.96 7.63 10.58
N SER A 305 9.62 8.44 9.57
CA SER A 305 8.39 9.23 9.52
C SER A 305 7.23 8.52 8.81
N SER A 306 7.53 7.43 8.08
CA SER A 306 6.54 6.53 7.46
C SER A 306 6.05 5.47 8.44
#